data_AF-A0A957A5Z2-F1
#
_entry.id   AF-A0A957A5Z2-F1
#
_cell.length_a   1.000
_cell.length_b   1.000
_cell.length_c   1.000
_cell.angle_alpha   90.00
_cell.angle_beta   90.00
_cell.angle_gamma   90.00
#
_symmetry.space_group_name_H-M   'P 1'
#
loop_
_entity.id
_entity.type
_entity.pdbx_description
1 polymer ?
#
loop_
_entity_poly.entity_id
_entity_poly.type
_entity_poly.pdbx_seq_one_letter_code
_entity_poly.pdbx_strand_id
1 'polypeptide(L)'
;MTSTVNESPQIEYKQCSTCGFATPATRTRCHNCWNRIDPEAPLLDPERAAELVARQEVYLAEQEEQRAAARRRRRLILGGIALLVVAWLGWWFYRSFIYTPPPVPEASNPSLQTLSGPDNWGTENGDLLESRQVDLPVPLDGDAAWTHELGAEPATPLVADAERVYAVTDGAIIAVSIADGSVAWEFELQGAPFAAPTLAGDRLYVALRAGQLLALDAATGEVVFYSLNTGTRFGTSPLIADGYAYVFGI
;
A
#
# COMPACT_ATOMS: atom_id res chain seq x y z
N MET A 1 -5.90 57.42 -68.63
CA MET A 1 -5.76 56.15 -67.89
C MET A 1 -6.16 56.42 -66.46
N THR A 2 -7.46 56.34 -66.20
CA THR A 2 -8.08 56.62 -64.90
C THR A 2 -8.01 55.36 -64.04
N SER A 3 -7.31 55.48 -62.92
CA SER A 3 -7.22 54.46 -61.87
C SER A 3 -8.58 54.28 -61.21
N THR A 4 -9.21 53.11 -61.38
CA THR A 4 -10.38 52.73 -60.58
C THR A 4 -9.87 52.17 -59.26
N VAL A 5 -9.86 53.01 -58.23
CA VAL A 5 -9.69 52.60 -56.83
C VAL A 5 -10.88 51.70 -56.50
N ASN A 6 -10.60 50.42 -56.25
CA ASN A 6 -11.58 49.43 -55.85
C ASN A 6 -11.96 49.69 -54.38
N GLU A 7 -12.95 50.56 -54.15
CA GLU A 7 -13.53 50.81 -52.84
C GLU A 7 -14.29 49.56 -52.39
N SER A 8 -13.69 48.78 -51.48
CA SER A 8 -14.40 47.73 -50.76
C SER A 8 -15.64 48.33 -50.07
N PRO A 9 -16.81 47.67 -50.11
CA PRO A 9 -18.02 48.19 -49.47
C PRO A 9 -17.75 48.38 -47.96
N GLN A 10 -17.86 49.63 -47.51
CA GLN A 10 -17.71 50.00 -46.10
C GLN A 10 -18.86 49.38 -45.32
N ILE A 11 -18.61 48.24 -44.68
CA ILE A 11 -19.59 47.60 -43.80
C ILE A 11 -19.79 48.53 -42.60
N GLU A 12 -21.01 49.03 -42.41
CA GLU A 12 -21.35 49.86 -41.26
C GLU A 12 -21.50 49.01 -39.99
N TYR A 13 -21.05 49.54 -38.85
CA TYR A 13 -21.07 48.84 -37.56
C TYR A 13 -21.85 49.62 -36.50
N LYS A 14 -22.48 48.88 -35.57
CA LYS A 14 -23.03 49.39 -34.31
C LYS A 14 -22.34 48.71 -33.13
N GLN A 15 -22.17 49.41 -32.02
CA GLN A 15 -21.62 48.81 -30.79
C GLN A 15 -22.72 48.13 -29.97
N CYS A 16 -22.50 46.89 -29.55
CA CYS A 16 -23.40 46.21 -28.63
C CYS A 16 -23.33 46.83 -27.24
N SER A 17 -24.46 47.27 -26.70
CA SER A 17 -24.55 47.88 -25.36
C SER A 17 -24.25 46.91 -24.22
N THR A 18 -24.39 45.61 -24.43
CA THR A 18 -24.12 44.60 -23.38
C THR A 18 -22.65 44.22 -23.28
N CYS A 19 -22.01 43.87 -24.40
CA CYS A 19 -20.64 43.34 -24.39
C CYS A 19 -19.62 44.23 -25.09
N GLY A 20 -20.03 45.39 -25.63
CA GLY A 20 -19.14 46.36 -26.26
C GLY A 20 -18.60 46.00 -27.65
N PHE A 21 -19.01 44.85 -28.22
CA PHE A 21 -18.55 44.40 -29.54
C PHE A 21 -19.18 45.22 -30.68
N ALA A 22 -18.36 45.65 -31.63
CA ALA A 22 -18.80 46.13 -32.94
C ALA A 22 -19.47 45.00 -33.71
N THR A 23 -20.71 45.19 -34.15
CA THR A 23 -21.46 44.22 -34.95
C THR A 23 -21.98 44.91 -36.21
N PRO A 24 -21.99 44.23 -37.39
CA PRO A 24 -22.52 44.83 -38.60
C PRO A 24 -23.95 45.33 -38.40
N ALA A 25 -24.25 46.54 -38.88
CA ALA A 25 -25.55 47.19 -38.74
C ALA A 25 -26.70 46.39 -39.39
N THR A 26 -26.37 45.47 -40.30
CA THR A 26 -27.31 44.52 -40.93
C THR A 26 -27.80 43.42 -40.00
N ARG A 27 -27.15 43.19 -38.85
CA ARG A 27 -27.57 42.17 -37.88
C ARG A 27 -28.51 42.75 -36.82
N THR A 28 -29.52 41.96 -36.46
CA THR A 28 -30.47 42.28 -35.38
C THR A 28 -29.98 41.84 -34.00
N ARG A 29 -28.89 41.06 -33.93
CA ARG A 29 -28.29 40.52 -32.70
C ARG A 29 -26.76 40.60 -32.73
N CYS A 30 -26.15 40.81 -31.57
CA CYS A 30 -24.70 40.78 -31.39
C CYS A 30 -24.17 39.38 -31.66
N HIS A 31 -23.11 39.27 -32.45
CA HIS A 31 -22.54 37.98 -32.83
C HIS A 31 -21.72 37.29 -31.71
N ASN A 32 -21.36 38.04 -30.66
CA ASN A 32 -20.66 37.52 -29.50
C ASN A 32 -21.63 37.10 -28.37
N CYS A 33 -22.42 38.03 -27.82
CA CYS A 33 -23.29 37.75 -26.69
C CYS A 33 -24.75 37.41 -27.04
N TRP A 34 -25.11 37.40 -28.33
CA TRP A 34 -26.45 37.06 -28.84
C TRP A 34 -27.60 37.99 -28.40
N ASN A 35 -27.32 39.02 -27.59
CA ASN A 35 -28.29 40.04 -27.22
C ASN A 35 -28.71 40.86 -28.44
N ARG A 36 -29.96 41.36 -28.39
CA ARG A 36 -30.51 42.20 -29.46
C ARG A 36 -29.71 43.50 -29.53
N ILE A 37 -29.39 43.93 -30.76
CA ILE A 37 -28.78 45.23 -30.98
C ILE A 37 -29.89 46.26 -30.99
N ASP A 38 -29.68 47.36 -30.27
CA ASP A 38 -30.59 48.48 -30.29
C ASP A 38 -30.69 49.04 -31.72
N PRO A 39 -31.88 48.99 -32.35
CA PRO A 39 -32.07 49.48 -33.71
C PRO A 39 -31.83 50.99 -33.83
N GLU A 40 -31.97 51.75 -32.75
CA GLU A 40 -31.74 53.20 -32.72
C GLU A 40 -30.30 53.57 -32.31
N ALA A 41 -29.47 52.59 -31.93
CA ALA A 41 -28.07 52.86 -31.61
C ALA A 41 -27.34 53.52 -32.80
N PRO A 42 -26.53 54.56 -32.54
CA PRO A 42 -25.82 55.28 -33.58
C PRO A 42 -24.83 54.37 -34.30
N LEU A 43 -24.61 54.66 -35.58
CA LEU A 43 -23.52 54.03 -36.32
C LEU A 43 -22.19 54.48 -35.72
N LEU A 44 -21.26 53.53 -35.61
CA LEU A 44 -19.89 53.83 -35.23
C LEU A 44 -19.19 54.61 -36.34
N ASP A 45 -18.36 55.57 -35.96
CA ASP A 45 -17.45 56.18 -36.91
C ASP A 45 -16.45 55.11 -37.45
N PRO A 46 -15.92 55.28 -38.67
CA PRO A 46 -15.09 54.27 -39.31
C PRO A 46 -13.81 53.93 -38.53
N GLU A 47 -13.18 54.91 -37.88
CA GLU A 47 -11.94 54.71 -37.12
C GLU A 47 -12.21 53.90 -35.84
N ARG A 48 -13.27 54.23 -35.12
CA ARG A 48 -13.70 53.53 -33.91
C ARG A 48 -14.22 52.14 -34.20
N ALA A 49 -14.93 51.95 -35.32
CA ALA A 49 -15.33 50.63 -35.80
C ALA A 49 -14.10 49.76 -36.07
N ALA A 50 -13.09 50.28 -36.77
CA ALA A 50 -11.85 49.56 -37.04
C ALA A 50 -11.08 49.21 -35.75
N GLU A 51 -10.98 50.13 -34.79
CA GLU A 51 -10.32 49.87 -33.50
C GLU A 51 -11.01 48.75 -32.72
N LEU A 52 -12.35 48.78 -32.63
CA LEU A 52 -13.11 47.76 -31.91
C LEU A 52 -13.06 46.40 -32.60
N VAL A 53 -13.10 46.35 -33.93
CA VAL A 53 -12.96 45.09 -34.69
C VAL A 53 -11.57 44.49 -34.47
N ALA A 54 -10.51 45.29 -34.59
CA ALA A 54 -9.14 44.82 -34.34
C ALA A 54 -8.97 44.28 -32.90
N ARG A 55 -9.54 44.97 -31.90
CA ARG A 55 -9.52 44.49 -30.51
C ARG A 55 -10.26 43.15 -30.32
N GLN A 56 -11.36 42.95 -31.05
CA GLN A 56 -12.13 41.71 -30.99
C GLN A 56 -11.40 40.54 -31.66
N GLU A 57 -10.73 40.78 -32.78
CA GLU A 57 -9.92 39.76 -33.46
C GLU A 57 -8.81 39.23 -32.54
N VAL A 58 -8.12 40.13 -31.82
CA VAL A 58 -7.13 39.75 -30.81
C VAL A 58 -7.76 38.91 -29.70
N TYR A 59 -8.90 39.34 -29.14
CA TYR A 59 -9.61 38.60 -28.10
C TYR A 59 -10.06 37.19 -28.55
N LEU A 60 -10.58 37.07 -29.77
CA LEU A 60 -11.02 35.80 -30.33
C LEU A 60 -9.82 34.86 -30.61
N ALA A 61 -8.70 35.41 -31.09
CA ALA A 61 -7.47 34.64 -31.28
C ALA A 61 -6.94 34.07 -29.95
N GLU A 62 -6.91 34.86 -28.87
CA GLU A 62 -6.53 34.39 -27.53
C GLU A 62 -7.46 33.28 -27.02
N GLN A 63 -8.78 33.41 -27.23
CA GLN A 63 -9.76 32.37 -26.87
C GLN A 63 -9.53 31.06 -27.63
N GLU A 64 -9.21 31.13 -28.93
CA GLU A 64 -8.92 29.96 -29.75
C GLU A 64 -7.66 29.24 -29.28
N GLU A 65 -6.61 30.00 -28.94
CA GLU A 65 -5.36 29.46 -28.39
C GLU A 65 -5.60 28.76 -27.05
N GLN A 66 -6.34 29.40 -26.13
CA GLN A 66 -6.70 28.80 -24.84
C GLN A 66 -7.51 27.50 -25.01
N ARG A 67 -8.49 27.48 -25.93
CA ARG A 67 -9.28 26.28 -26.24
C ARG A 67 -8.44 25.19 -26.91
N ALA A 68 -7.50 25.56 -27.80
CA ALA A 68 -6.58 24.62 -28.42
C ALA A 68 -5.63 24.00 -27.38
N ALA A 69 -5.07 24.81 -26.49
CA ALA A 69 -4.24 24.35 -25.38
C ALA A 69 -5.03 23.43 -24.42
N ALA A 70 -6.27 23.79 -24.07
CA ALA A 70 -7.15 22.95 -23.25
C ALA A 70 -7.46 21.61 -23.91
N ARG A 71 -7.74 21.59 -25.23
CA ARG A 71 -7.95 20.35 -26.01
C ARG A 71 -6.69 19.48 -26.02
N ARG A 72 -5.51 20.07 -26.21
CA ARG A 72 -4.23 19.34 -26.16
C ARG A 72 -3.98 18.73 -24.78
N ARG A 73 -4.18 19.50 -23.71
CA ARG A 73 -4.07 19.01 -22.32
C ARG A 73 -5.05 17.87 -22.05
N ARG A 74 -6.32 18.02 -22.43
CA ARG A 74 -7.35 16.97 -22.24
C ARG A 74 -6.99 15.69 -22.98
N ARG A 75 -6.47 15.79 -24.21
CA ARG A 75 -5.99 14.62 -24.98
C ARG A 75 -4.83 13.91 -24.29
N LEU A 76 -3.86 14.67 -23.77
CA LEU A 76 -2.73 14.09 -23.03
C LEU A 76 -3.19 13.38 -21.75
N ILE A 77 -4.09 14.00 -20.97
CA ILE A 77 -4.63 13.40 -19.75
C ILE A 77 -5.40 12.12 -20.05
N LEU A 78 -6.33 12.16 -21.01
CA LEU A 78 -7.13 10.98 -21.38
C LEU A 78 -6.26 9.86 -21.96
N GLY A 79 -5.24 10.21 -22.75
CA GLY A 79 -4.26 9.23 -23.25
C GLY A 79 -3.45 8.59 -22.12
N GLY A 80 -3.02 9.38 -21.14
CA GLY A 80 -2.33 8.86 -19.94
C GLY A 80 -3.21 7.92 -19.12
N ILE A 81 -4.47 8.29 -18.88
CA ILE A 81 -5.45 7.43 -18.19
C ILE A 81 -5.66 6.13 -18.97
N ALA A 82 -5.83 6.20 -20.30
CA ALA A 82 -6.01 5.01 -21.12
C ALA A 82 -4.80 4.06 -21.04
N LEU A 83 -3.57 4.60 -21.05
CA LEU A 83 -2.34 3.79 -20.87
C LEU A 83 -2.30 3.11 -19.50
N LEU A 84 -2.65 3.82 -18.44
CA LEU A 84 -2.71 3.24 -17.09
C LEU A 84 -3.77 2.13 -17.00
N VAL A 85 -4.93 2.31 -17.61
CA VAL A 85 -5.99 1.29 -17.67
C VAL A 85 -5.51 0.06 -18.44
N VAL A 86 -4.83 0.23 -19.58
CA VAL A 86 -4.27 -0.90 -20.35
C VAL A 86 -3.20 -1.64 -19.55
N ALA A 87 -2.29 -0.91 -18.89
CA ALA A 87 -1.27 -1.52 -18.04
C ALA A 87 -1.89 -2.30 -16.87
N TRP A 88 -2.91 -1.72 -16.23
CA TRP A 88 -3.64 -2.38 -15.14
C TRP A 88 -4.39 -3.62 -15.62
N LEU A 89 -5.12 -3.55 -16.74
CA LEU A 89 -5.80 -4.70 -17.33
C LEU A 89 -4.81 -5.80 -17.76
N GLY A 90 -3.67 -5.42 -18.32
CA GLY A 90 -2.61 -6.37 -18.70
C GLY A 90 -2.01 -7.07 -17.49
N TRP A 91 -1.72 -6.33 -16.42
CA TRP A 91 -1.24 -6.90 -15.16
C TRP A 91 -2.30 -7.81 -14.51
N TRP A 92 -3.56 -7.38 -14.48
CA TRP A 92 -4.67 -8.17 -13.95
C TRP A 92 -4.86 -9.47 -14.74
N PHE A 93 -4.83 -9.40 -16.08
CA PHE A 93 -4.95 -10.57 -16.94
C PHE A 93 -3.78 -11.53 -16.74
N TYR A 94 -2.55 -10.99 -16.74
CA TYR A 94 -1.35 -11.77 -16.47
C TYR A 94 -1.46 -12.50 -15.13
N ARG A 95 -1.84 -11.79 -14.05
CA ARG A 95 -1.95 -12.40 -12.72
C ARG A 95 -3.09 -13.40 -12.58
N SER A 96 -4.19 -13.22 -13.31
CA SER A 96 -5.38 -14.08 -13.18
C SER A 96 -5.34 -15.32 -14.07
N PHE A 97 -4.64 -15.26 -15.22
CA PHE A 97 -4.72 -16.30 -16.24
C PHE A 97 -3.38 -16.88 -16.67
N ILE A 98 -2.27 -16.16 -16.49
CA ILE A 98 -0.93 -16.60 -16.97
C ILE A 98 -0.04 -16.98 -15.78
N TYR A 99 0.00 -16.16 -14.74
CA TYR A 99 0.81 -16.40 -13.56
C TYR A 99 0.12 -17.38 -12.63
N THR A 100 0.57 -18.63 -12.66
CA THR A 100 0.30 -19.60 -11.60
C THR A 100 1.47 -19.58 -10.63
N PRO A 101 1.28 -19.15 -9.36
CA PRO A 101 2.33 -19.33 -8.36
C PRO A 101 2.68 -20.82 -8.25
N PRO A 102 3.92 -21.16 -7.87
CA PRO A 102 4.28 -22.55 -7.65
C PRO A 102 3.33 -23.16 -6.61
N PRO A 103 2.86 -24.40 -6.83
CA PRO A 103 1.97 -25.05 -5.88
C PRO A 103 2.68 -25.18 -4.53
N VAL A 104 1.99 -24.76 -3.47
CA VAL A 104 2.45 -25.06 -2.12
C VAL A 104 2.28 -26.57 -1.93
N PRO A 105 3.34 -27.32 -1.57
CA PRO A 105 3.23 -28.75 -1.35
C PRO A 105 2.23 -29.02 -0.22
N GLU A 106 1.48 -30.12 -0.31
CA GLU A 106 0.57 -30.53 0.75
C GLU A 106 1.32 -30.67 2.08
N ALA A 107 0.73 -30.12 3.15
CA ALA A 107 1.29 -30.25 4.48
C ALA A 107 1.34 -31.73 4.89
N SER A 108 2.50 -32.18 5.36
CA SER A 108 2.68 -33.54 5.87
C SER A 108 1.88 -33.79 7.16
N ASN A 109 1.55 -32.73 7.91
CA ASN A 109 0.72 -32.79 9.11
C ASN A 109 -0.23 -31.57 9.15
N PRO A 110 -1.42 -31.65 8.55
CA PRO A 110 -2.37 -30.52 8.53
C PRO A 110 -3.00 -30.24 9.90
N SER A 111 -2.88 -31.14 10.87
CA SER A 111 -3.32 -30.89 12.25
C SER A 111 -2.31 -30.11 13.10
N LEU A 112 -1.11 -29.85 12.57
CA LEU A 112 -0.11 -29.08 13.28
C LEU A 112 -0.55 -27.62 13.38
N GLN A 113 -0.76 -27.18 14.62
CA GLN A 113 -1.19 -25.85 15.00
C GLN A 113 -0.33 -25.38 16.16
N THR A 114 -0.17 -24.07 16.29
CA THR A 114 0.39 -23.44 17.48
C THR A 114 -0.29 -23.94 18.76
N LEU A 115 0.52 -24.25 19.77
CA LEU A 115 0.06 -24.60 21.11
C LEU A 115 -0.49 -23.35 21.81
N SER A 116 -1.75 -23.40 22.19
CA SER A 116 -2.41 -22.35 22.98
C SER A 116 -3.43 -22.97 23.92
N GLY A 117 -3.62 -22.36 25.08
CA GLY A 117 -4.58 -22.83 26.08
C GLY A 117 -4.20 -22.38 27.49
N PRO A 118 -4.97 -22.81 28.51
CA PRO A 118 -4.76 -22.37 29.89
C PRO A 118 -3.35 -22.66 30.42
N ASP A 119 -2.77 -23.78 30.00
CA ASP A 119 -1.44 -24.24 30.42
C ASP A 119 -0.38 -24.04 29.32
N ASN A 120 -0.70 -23.35 28.21
CA ASN A 120 0.20 -23.21 27.07
C ASN A 120 0.24 -21.78 26.55
N TRP A 121 1.44 -21.21 26.51
CA TRP A 121 1.76 -19.90 25.95
C TRP A 121 2.72 -20.09 24.76
N GLY A 122 2.20 -20.63 23.65
CA GLY A 122 3.05 -21.10 22.55
C GLY A 122 3.50 -20.03 21.55
N THR A 123 3.07 -18.77 21.68
CA THR A 123 3.50 -17.64 20.84
C THR A 123 3.86 -16.44 21.69
N GLU A 124 4.40 -15.41 21.06
CA GLU A 124 4.68 -14.11 21.68
C GLU A 124 3.51 -13.58 22.52
N ASN A 125 2.27 -13.76 22.05
CA ASN A 125 1.08 -13.22 22.71
C ASN A 125 0.08 -14.30 23.14
N GLY A 126 0.57 -15.54 23.31
CA GLY A 126 -0.14 -16.65 23.94
C GLY A 126 -1.05 -17.47 23.04
N ASP A 127 -1.76 -16.85 22.09
CA ASP A 127 -2.68 -17.53 21.18
C ASP A 127 -2.65 -16.98 19.74
N LEU A 128 -3.38 -17.64 18.83
CA LEU A 128 -3.52 -17.23 17.43
C LEU A 128 -4.30 -15.92 17.24
N LEU A 129 -5.02 -15.45 18.26
CA LEU A 129 -5.73 -14.16 18.26
C LEU A 129 -4.86 -13.03 18.82
N GLU A 130 -3.64 -13.36 19.26
CA GLU A 130 -2.70 -12.47 19.91
C GLU A 130 -3.32 -11.74 21.12
N SER A 131 -4.18 -12.45 21.87
CA SER A 131 -5.04 -11.84 22.89
C SER A 131 -4.27 -11.35 24.12
N ARG A 132 -3.12 -11.95 24.41
CA ARG A 132 -2.34 -11.78 25.65
C ARG A 132 -3.15 -12.05 26.92
N GLN A 133 -4.10 -12.97 26.85
CA GLN A 133 -4.99 -13.28 27.96
C GLN A 133 -4.92 -14.75 28.33
N VAL A 134 -5.15 -15.01 29.62
CA VAL A 134 -5.42 -16.34 30.16
C VAL A 134 -6.79 -16.27 30.81
N ASP A 135 -7.69 -17.18 30.48
CA ASP A 135 -9.09 -17.19 30.97
C ASP A 135 -9.22 -17.65 32.44
N LEU A 136 -8.14 -17.61 33.22
CA LEU A 136 -8.10 -18.05 34.61
C LEU A 136 -7.78 -16.87 35.54
N PRO A 137 -8.46 -16.75 36.70
CA PRO A 137 -8.05 -15.81 37.74
C PRO A 137 -6.73 -16.30 38.34
N VAL A 138 -5.60 -15.74 37.88
CA VAL A 138 -4.28 -16.00 38.44
C VAL A 138 -4.10 -15.13 39.69
N PRO A 139 -3.91 -15.71 40.89
CA PRO A 139 -3.53 -14.94 42.06
C PRO A 139 -2.14 -14.34 41.83
N LEU A 140 -2.04 -13.02 41.75
CA LEU A 140 -0.77 -12.32 41.55
C LEU A 140 0.01 -12.09 42.85
N ASP A 141 -0.58 -12.47 43.99
CA ASP A 141 -0.03 -12.24 45.34
C ASP A 141 0.91 -13.38 45.80
N GLY A 142 1.47 -14.15 44.85
CA GLY A 142 2.34 -15.29 45.13
C GLY A 142 3.82 -14.90 45.28
N ASP A 143 4.55 -15.69 46.06
CA ASP A 143 6.01 -15.65 46.07
C ASP A 143 6.59 -16.40 44.85
N ALA A 144 7.82 -16.06 44.44
CA ALA A 144 8.50 -16.77 43.36
C ALA A 144 8.65 -18.27 43.70
N ALA A 145 8.07 -19.14 42.85
CA ALA A 145 8.17 -20.59 43.04
C ALA A 145 9.60 -21.10 42.86
N TRP A 146 10.33 -20.53 41.89
CA TRP A 146 11.74 -20.77 41.63
C TRP A 146 12.33 -19.63 40.80
N THR A 147 13.66 -19.56 40.74
CA THR A 147 14.40 -18.65 39.88
C THR A 147 15.51 -19.42 39.17
N HIS A 148 15.70 -19.13 37.88
CA HIS A 148 16.79 -19.68 37.08
C HIS A 148 17.58 -18.56 36.41
N GLU A 149 18.90 -18.61 36.50
CA GLU A 149 19.82 -17.66 35.87
C GLU A 149 20.24 -18.17 34.49
N LEU A 150 19.71 -17.56 33.42
CA LEU A 150 19.94 -18.00 32.03
C LEU A 150 21.36 -17.72 31.52
N GLY A 151 22.17 -16.94 32.24
CA GLY A 151 23.52 -16.53 31.82
C GLY A 151 23.56 -15.47 30.72
N ALA A 152 22.45 -15.19 30.06
CA ALA A 152 22.25 -14.10 29.11
C ALA A 152 20.81 -13.57 29.17
N GLU A 153 20.60 -12.32 28.75
CA GLU A 153 19.25 -11.77 28.64
C GLU A 153 18.48 -12.48 27.51
N PRO A 154 17.20 -12.82 27.71
CA PRO A 154 16.32 -13.26 26.63
C PRO A 154 16.29 -12.20 25.53
N ALA A 155 16.60 -12.61 24.30
CA ALA A 155 16.59 -11.74 23.14
C ALA A 155 15.16 -11.48 22.63
N THR A 156 14.22 -12.37 22.98
CA THR A 156 12.83 -12.34 22.55
C THR A 156 11.90 -12.78 23.68
N PRO A 157 10.59 -12.50 23.60
CA PRO A 157 9.62 -13.03 24.56
C PRO A 157 9.67 -14.55 24.68
N LEU A 158 9.50 -15.04 25.91
CA LEU A 158 9.53 -16.46 26.23
C LEU A 158 8.20 -17.11 25.84
N VAL A 159 8.25 -18.40 25.51
CA VAL A 159 7.07 -19.25 25.31
C VAL A 159 7.10 -20.40 26.29
N ALA A 160 5.95 -21.01 26.56
CA ALA A 160 5.85 -22.12 27.50
C ALA A 160 4.77 -23.12 27.06
N ASP A 161 4.98 -24.38 27.40
CA ASP A 161 3.92 -25.40 27.45
C ASP A 161 3.64 -25.78 28.91
N ALA A 162 2.93 -26.88 29.14
CA ALA A 162 2.60 -27.34 30.49
C ALA A 162 3.81 -27.85 31.29
N GLU A 163 4.93 -28.17 30.65
CA GLU A 163 6.11 -28.78 31.28
C GLU A 163 7.32 -27.86 31.31
N ARG A 164 7.49 -26.98 30.32
CA ARG A 164 8.72 -26.23 30.08
C ARG A 164 8.46 -24.78 29.67
N VAL A 165 9.37 -23.91 30.11
CA VAL A 165 9.57 -22.55 29.60
C VAL A 165 10.75 -22.56 28.63
N TYR A 166 10.59 -21.93 27.48
CA TYR A 166 11.60 -21.82 26.43
C TYR A 166 12.08 -20.38 26.32
N ALA A 167 13.35 -20.17 26.61
CA ALA A 167 14.02 -18.89 26.48
C ALA A 167 14.97 -18.92 25.28
N VAL A 168 14.94 -17.85 24.47
CA VAL A 168 15.86 -17.67 23.35
C VAL A 168 16.75 -16.47 23.66
N THR A 169 18.06 -16.68 23.62
CA THR A 169 19.09 -15.67 23.83
C THR A 169 19.90 -15.46 22.55
N ASP A 170 20.83 -14.51 22.54
CA ASP A 170 21.68 -14.25 21.37
C ASP A 170 22.58 -15.43 20.96
N GLY A 171 22.74 -16.45 21.82
CA GLY A 171 23.62 -17.59 21.56
C GLY A 171 23.06 -18.96 21.92
N ALA A 172 21.89 -19.04 22.54
CA ALA A 172 21.31 -20.32 22.93
C ALA A 172 19.78 -20.31 22.94
N ILE A 173 19.21 -21.51 22.84
CA ILE A 173 17.83 -21.80 23.21
C ILE A 173 17.89 -22.69 24.44
N ILE A 174 17.22 -22.27 25.51
CA ILE A 174 17.26 -22.95 26.81
C ILE A 174 15.83 -23.34 27.17
N ALA A 175 15.62 -24.62 27.46
CA ALA A 175 14.37 -25.11 28.00
C ALA A 175 14.51 -25.40 29.50
N VAL A 176 13.64 -24.79 30.29
CA VAL A 176 13.63 -24.87 31.75
C VAL A 176 12.35 -25.54 32.21
N SER A 177 12.46 -26.51 33.11
CA SER A 177 11.34 -27.21 33.75
C SER A 177 10.47 -26.25 34.55
N ILE A 178 9.16 -26.27 34.31
CA ILE A 178 8.18 -25.48 35.08
C ILE A 178 8.09 -25.94 36.54
N ALA A 179 8.36 -27.22 36.81
CA ALA A 179 8.18 -27.80 38.14
C ALA A 179 9.20 -27.26 39.16
N ASP A 180 10.43 -26.99 38.73
CA ASP A 180 11.55 -26.73 39.63
C ASP A 180 12.61 -25.75 39.11
N GLY A 181 12.47 -25.23 37.90
CA GLY A 181 13.44 -24.30 37.32
C GLY A 181 14.75 -24.95 36.87
N SER A 182 14.81 -26.28 36.77
CA SER A 182 15.98 -26.99 36.26
C SER A 182 16.08 -26.92 34.73
N VAL A 183 17.30 -26.86 34.18
CA VAL A 183 17.50 -26.90 32.72
C VAL A 183 17.22 -28.31 32.23
N ALA A 184 16.22 -28.45 31.37
CA ALA A 184 15.91 -29.72 30.70
C ALA A 184 16.89 -29.97 29.55
N TRP A 185 17.13 -28.94 28.74
CA TRP A 185 18.10 -28.98 27.65
C TRP A 185 18.53 -27.56 27.25
N GLU A 186 19.68 -27.49 26.57
CA GLU A 186 20.22 -26.27 25.98
C GLU A 186 20.72 -26.58 24.57
N PHE A 187 20.42 -25.69 23.63
CA PHE A 187 20.85 -25.77 22.25
C PHE A 187 21.65 -24.52 21.87
N GLU A 188 22.90 -24.70 21.43
CA GLU A 188 23.75 -23.60 20.98
C GLU A 188 23.24 -23.05 19.65
N LEU A 189 22.80 -21.80 19.66
CA LEU A 189 22.17 -21.15 18.52
C LEU A 189 23.21 -20.41 17.67
N GLN A 190 23.42 -20.91 16.45
CA GLN A 190 24.29 -20.25 15.47
C GLN A 190 23.49 -19.19 14.69
N GLY A 191 23.48 -17.96 15.22
CA GLY A 191 22.89 -16.80 14.57
C GLY A 191 21.94 -16.04 15.47
N ALA A 192 21.73 -14.76 15.14
CA ALA A 192 20.90 -13.89 15.97
C ALA A 192 19.41 -14.26 15.82
N PRO A 193 18.72 -14.60 16.92
CA PRO A 193 17.26 -14.63 16.92
C PRO A 193 16.73 -13.22 16.62
N PHE A 194 15.53 -13.16 16.04
CA PHE A 194 14.88 -11.88 15.78
C PHE A 194 13.51 -11.78 16.44
N ALA A 195 12.77 -12.88 16.50
CA ALA A 195 11.39 -12.91 16.96
C ALA A 195 11.17 -14.05 17.95
N ALA A 196 10.09 -13.96 18.73
CA ALA A 196 9.73 -15.00 19.68
C ALA A 196 9.64 -16.36 18.97
N PRO A 197 10.05 -17.45 19.63
CA PRO A 197 9.85 -18.77 19.08
C PRO A 197 8.34 -19.10 19.05
N THR A 198 7.98 -20.20 18.38
CA THR A 198 6.60 -20.69 18.36
C THR A 198 6.55 -22.18 18.63
N LEU A 199 5.76 -22.57 19.62
CA LEU A 199 5.48 -23.96 19.93
C LEU A 199 4.29 -24.42 19.11
N ALA A 200 4.46 -25.53 18.39
CA ALA A 200 3.38 -26.18 17.65
C ALA A 200 3.58 -27.69 17.68
N GLY A 201 2.59 -28.42 18.19
CA GLY A 201 2.72 -29.86 18.43
C GLY A 201 3.89 -30.18 19.37
N ASP A 202 4.82 -31.00 18.90
CA ASP A 202 6.03 -31.44 19.61
C ASP A 202 7.28 -30.60 19.27
N ARG A 203 7.10 -29.44 18.61
CA ARG A 203 8.21 -28.67 18.02
C ARG A 203 8.24 -27.22 18.46
N LEU A 204 9.46 -26.73 18.63
CA LEU A 204 9.80 -25.33 18.82
C LEU A 204 10.36 -24.74 17.52
N TYR A 205 9.68 -23.76 16.95
CA TYR A 205 10.08 -23.08 15.72
C TYR A 205 10.75 -21.74 16.04
N VAL A 206 11.92 -21.50 15.48
CA VAL A 206 12.71 -20.29 15.72
C VAL A 206 13.10 -19.62 14.40
N ALA A 207 12.69 -18.37 14.25
CA ALA A 207 13.04 -17.53 13.11
C ALA A 207 14.32 -16.72 13.38
N LEU A 208 15.34 -16.94 12.56
CA LEU A 208 16.63 -16.25 12.67
C LEU A 208 16.68 -15.04 11.74
N ARG A 209 17.42 -14.01 12.17
CA ARG A 209 17.57 -12.74 11.44
C ARG A 209 18.10 -12.91 10.02
N ALA A 210 18.86 -13.97 9.77
CA ALA A 210 19.44 -14.29 8.46
C ALA A 210 18.45 -14.93 7.47
N GLY A 211 17.16 -15.05 7.80
CA GLY A 211 16.17 -15.68 6.91
C GLY A 211 16.17 -17.20 6.98
N GLN A 212 16.51 -17.75 8.15
CA GLN A 212 16.53 -19.18 8.41
C GLN A 212 15.44 -19.52 9.44
N LEU A 213 14.71 -20.59 9.18
CA LEU A 213 13.75 -21.18 10.12
C LEU A 213 14.34 -22.48 10.65
N LEU A 214 14.48 -22.55 11.96
CA LEU A 214 14.93 -23.73 12.69
C LEU A 214 13.71 -24.35 13.38
N ALA A 215 13.61 -25.68 13.38
CA ALA A 215 12.66 -26.40 14.23
C ALA A 215 13.40 -27.44 15.07
N LEU A 216 13.17 -27.38 16.38
CA LEU A 216 13.70 -28.34 17.35
C LEU A 216 12.55 -29.18 17.91
N ASP A 217 12.85 -30.40 18.32
CA ASP A 217 11.99 -31.18 19.20
C ASP A 217 11.91 -30.45 20.55
N ALA A 218 10.69 -30.15 21.00
CA ALA A 218 10.46 -29.33 22.19
C ALA A 218 10.87 -30.06 23.49
N ALA A 219 10.92 -31.40 23.49
CA ALA A 219 11.26 -32.19 24.66
C ALA A 219 12.77 -32.43 24.78
N THR A 220 13.49 -32.57 23.66
CA THR A 220 14.92 -32.92 23.65
C THR A 220 15.86 -31.80 23.23
N GLY A 221 15.36 -30.78 22.53
CA GLY A 221 16.19 -29.74 21.91
C GLY A 221 16.95 -30.24 20.67
N GLU A 222 16.64 -31.44 20.16
CA GLU A 222 17.26 -31.95 18.94
C GLU A 222 16.68 -31.25 17.71
N VAL A 223 17.55 -30.96 16.75
CA VAL A 223 17.11 -30.31 15.52
C VAL A 223 16.37 -31.31 14.63
N VAL A 224 15.12 -30.99 14.32
CA VAL A 224 14.26 -31.76 13.41
C VAL A 224 14.33 -31.20 11.99
N PHE A 225 14.50 -29.88 11.84
CA PHE A 225 14.47 -29.22 10.53
C PHE A 225 15.27 -27.91 10.50
N TYR A 226 15.84 -27.61 9.33
CA TYR A 226 16.39 -26.31 8.97
C TYR A 226 15.91 -25.89 7.58
N SER A 227 15.47 -24.64 7.43
CA SER A 227 15.25 -24.04 6.12
C SER A 227 16.55 -23.52 5.51
N LEU A 228 16.63 -23.53 4.18
CA LEU A 228 17.62 -22.74 3.46
C LEU A 228 17.34 -21.24 3.66
N ASN A 229 18.39 -20.42 3.62
CA ASN A 229 18.29 -18.97 3.73
C ASN A 229 17.35 -18.45 2.62
N THR A 230 16.24 -17.80 3.01
CA THR A 230 15.22 -17.31 2.06
C THR A 230 15.65 -16.05 1.30
N GLY A 231 16.85 -15.51 1.58
CA GLY A 231 17.38 -14.29 0.99
C GLY A 231 16.79 -13.00 1.58
N THR A 232 15.91 -13.12 2.59
CA THR A 232 15.18 -12.02 3.23
C THR A 232 15.34 -12.12 4.74
N ARG A 233 15.30 -10.99 5.46
CA ARG A 233 15.33 -11.05 6.93
C ARG A 233 13.92 -11.33 7.44
N PHE A 234 13.76 -12.20 8.42
CA PHE A 234 12.45 -12.37 9.06
C PHE A 234 12.21 -11.24 10.05
N GLY A 235 11.02 -10.63 9.95
CA GLY A 235 10.62 -9.48 10.76
C GLY A 235 9.59 -9.80 11.84
N THR A 236 9.09 -11.03 11.88
CA THR A 236 7.98 -11.43 12.77
C THR A 236 8.20 -12.84 13.32
N SER A 237 7.53 -13.12 14.44
CA SER A 237 7.40 -14.48 14.99
C SER A 237 6.73 -15.38 13.95
N PRO A 238 7.17 -16.64 13.79
CA PRO A 238 6.53 -17.57 12.86
C PRO A 238 5.12 -17.91 13.33
N LEU A 239 4.18 -18.07 12.41
CA LEU A 239 2.83 -18.56 12.73
C LEU A 239 2.69 -19.98 12.18
N ILE A 240 2.32 -20.95 13.02
CA ILE A 240 2.10 -22.33 12.59
C ILE A 240 0.61 -22.64 12.58
N ALA A 241 0.07 -22.91 11.40
CA ALA A 241 -1.32 -23.28 11.23
C ALA A 241 -1.49 -24.19 10.01
N ASP A 242 -2.41 -25.15 10.11
CA ASP A 242 -2.77 -26.10 9.06
C ASP A 242 -1.55 -26.84 8.46
N GLY A 243 -0.52 -27.09 9.28
CA GLY A 243 0.71 -27.74 8.84
C GLY A 243 1.70 -26.86 8.07
N TYR A 244 1.47 -25.56 8.00
CA TYR A 244 2.36 -24.59 7.38
C TYR A 244 2.98 -23.64 8.40
N ALA A 245 4.21 -23.22 8.14
CA ALA A 245 4.85 -22.12 8.82
C ALA A 245 4.75 -20.85 7.96
N TYR A 246 4.11 -19.81 8.49
CA TYR A 246 4.01 -18.50 7.87
C TYR A 246 5.05 -17.58 8.52
N VAL A 247 5.90 -17.00 7.69
CA VAL A 247 6.95 -16.06 8.11
C VAL A 247 6.92 -14.84 7.20
N PHE A 248 7.07 -13.65 7.77
CA PHE A 248 7.12 -12.41 7.00
C PHE A 248 8.57 -11.93 6.83
N GLY A 249 8.96 -11.75 5.57
CA GLY A 249 10.27 -11.21 5.19
C GLY A 249 10.24 -9.70 4.97
N ILE A 250 11.28 -9.00 5.43
CA ILE A 250 11.55 -7.57 5.17
C ILE A 250 12.78 -7.37 4.29
#